data_AF-A0A354WY64-F1
#
_entry.id   AF-A0A354WY64-F1
#
_cell.length_a   1.000
_cell.length_b   1.000
_cell.length_c   1.000
_cell.angle_alpha   90.00
_cell.angle_beta   90.00
_cell.angle_gamma   90.00
#
_symmetry.space_group_name_H-M   'P 1'
#
loop_
_entity.id
_entity.type
_entity.pdbx_description
1 polymer ?
#
loop_
_entity_poly.entity_id
_entity_poly.type
_entity_poly.pdbx_seq_one_letter_code
_entity_poly.pdbx_strand_id
1 'polypeptide(L)'
;MSSESRLQLEEGFRNGESHCSRMRCRAVLLKSQGLTSKEVGRQTEMTHVSVNSWVKRFEAEGISGLKTRPGHGRKPIMDCSDEEAVRAAIEKDRQSMKNAKEAWQQACAKEASESTFRSFLSALAQDIDV
;
A
#
# COMPACT_ATOMS: atom_id res chain seq x y z
N MET A 1 -10.19 -23.06 -15.88
CA MET A 1 -8.97 -22.70 -15.13
C MET A 1 -7.88 -23.69 -15.51
N SER A 2 -6.69 -23.23 -15.88
CA SER A 2 -5.56 -24.13 -16.20
C SER A 2 -4.99 -24.76 -14.92
N SER A 3 -4.23 -25.86 -15.07
CA SER A 3 -3.53 -26.52 -13.96
C SER A 3 -2.51 -25.59 -13.29
N GLU A 4 -1.75 -24.83 -14.08
CA GLU A 4 -0.76 -23.87 -13.57
C GLU A 4 -1.42 -22.75 -12.74
N SER A 5 -2.48 -22.13 -13.26
CA SER A 5 -3.24 -21.11 -12.53
C SER A 5 -3.80 -21.63 -11.22
N ARG A 6 -4.23 -22.90 -11.20
CA ARG A 6 -4.71 -23.55 -9.98
C ARG A 6 -3.60 -23.69 -8.94
N LEU A 7 -2.42 -24.15 -9.35
CA LEU A 7 -1.26 -24.31 -8.46
C LEU A 7 -0.84 -22.97 -7.85
N GLN A 8 -0.78 -21.91 -8.65
CA GLN A 8 -0.45 -20.56 -8.16
C GLN A 8 -1.46 -20.06 -7.11
N LEU A 9 -2.76 -20.32 -7.32
CA LEU A 9 -3.79 -19.95 -6.35
C LEU A 9 -3.73 -20.80 -5.07
N GLU A 10 -3.42 -22.09 -5.18
CA GLU A 10 -3.25 -22.97 -4.01
C GLU A 10 -2.01 -22.56 -3.19
N GLU A 11 -0.91 -22.23 -3.85
CA GLU A 11 0.29 -21.68 -3.22
C GLU A 11 0.01 -20.32 -2.57
N GLY A 12 -0.65 -19.41 -3.29
CA GLY A 12 -1.02 -18.10 -2.77
C GLY A 12 -1.99 -18.17 -1.58
N PHE A 13 -2.87 -19.18 -1.54
CA PHE A 13 -3.72 -19.43 -0.38
C PHE A 13 -2.94 -19.96 0.82
N ARG A 14 -1.97 -20.86 0.60
CA ARG A 14 -1.16 -21.47 1.67
C ARG A 14 -0.13 -20.51 2.24
N ASN A 15 0.59 -19.81 1.37
CA ASN A 15 1.81 -19.08 1.68
C ASN A 15 1.69 -17.55 1.51
N GLY A 16 0.50 -17.03 1.16
CA GLY A 16 0.31 -15.60 0.92
C GLY A 16 0.65 -14.74 2.15
N GLU A 17 1.38 -13.64 1.91
CA GLU A 17 1.92 -12.74 2.94
C GLU A 17 0.87 -12.12 3.86
N SER A 18 -0.36 -11.90 3.36
CA SER A 18 -1.45 -11.29 4.12
C SER A 18 -2.70 -12.16 4.11
N HIS A 19 -3.50 -12.05 5.17
CA HIS A 19 -4.79 -12.74 5.24
C HIS A 19 -5.69 -12.38 4.06
N CYS A 20 -5.79 -11.09 3.71
CA CYS A 20 -6.55 -10.63 2.55
C CYS A 20 -6.09 -11.29 1.24
N SER A 21 -4.78 -11.41 0.99
CA SER A 21 -4.25 -12.08 -0.20
C SER A 21 -4.64 -13.56 -0.24
N ARG A 22 -4.48 -14.27 0.87
CA ARG A 22 -4.89 -15.68 0.99
C ARG A 22 -6.38 -15.87 0.72
N MET A 23 -7.23 -15.03 1.30
CA MET A 23 -8.68 -15.12 1.12
C MET A 23 -9.13 -14.80 -0.30
N ARG A 24 -8.45 -13.87 -1.00
CA ARG A 24 -8.70 -13.62 -2.44
C ARG A 24 -8.37 -14.84 -3.28
N CYS A 25 -7.23 -15.50 -3.02
CA CYS A 25 -6.87 -16.75 -3.70
C CYS A 25 -7.91 -17.85 -3.43
N ARG A 26 -8.33 -18.01 -2.17
CA ARG A 26 -9.40 -18.93 -1.78
C ARG A 26 -10.72 -18.63 -2.50
N ALA A 27 -11.11 -17.37 -2.63
CA ALA A 27 -12.34 -16.98 -3.31
C ALA A 27 -12.35 -17.41 -4.79
N VAL A 28 -11.24 -17.20 -5.50
CA VAL A 28 -11.10 -17.62 -6.91
C VAL A 28 -11.09 -19.14 -7.03
N LEU A 29 -10.40 -19.85 -6.14
CA LEU A 29 -10.41 -21.32 -6.11
C LEU A 29 -11.82 -21.87 -5.91
N LEU A 30 -12.55 -21.38 -4.90
CA LEU A 30 -13.92 -21.83 -4.65
C LEU A 30 -14.85 -21.51 -5.83
N LYS A 31 -14.67 -20.36 -6.48
CA LYS A 31 -15.42 -20.02 -7.69
C LYS A 31 -15.14 -20.99 -8.82
N SER A 32 -13.89 -21.38 -9.02
CA SER A 32 -13.48 -22.35 -10.04
C SER A 32 -14.02 -23.76 -9.80
N GLN A 33 -14.37 -24.09 -8.55
CA GLN A 33 -14.99 -25.36 -8.15
C GLN A 33 -16.52 -25.38 -8.38
N GLY A 34 -17.09 -24.31 -8.93
CA GLY A 34 -18.50 -24.21 -9.27
C GLY A 34 -19.38 -23.57 -8.20
N LEU A 35 -18.81 -23.09 -7.08
CA LEU A 35 -19.60 -22.44 -6.03
C LEU A 35 -20.19 -21.11 -6.53
N THR A 36 -21.39 -20.80 -6.03
CA THR A 36 -22.02 -19.51 -6.29
C THR A 36 -21.28 -18.40 -5.54
N SER A 37 -21.32 -17.18 -6.08
CA SER A 37 -20.57 -16.06 -5.47
C SER A 37 -21.08 -15.70 -4.06
N LYS A 38 -22.33 -16.06 -3.73
CA LYS A 38 -22.90 -15.91 -2.38
C LYS A 38 -22.31 -16.94 -1.40
N GLU A 39 -22.18 -18.20 -1.81
CA GLU A 39 -21.58 -19.26 -0.98
C GLU A 39 -20.09 -19.00 -0.74
N VAL A 40 -19.38 -18.59 -1.79
CA VAL A 40 -17.97 -18.16 -1.67
C VAL A 40 -17.86 -17.00 -0.68
N GLY A 41 -18.70 -15.98 -0.85
CA GLY A 41 -18.72 -14.82 0.04
C GLY A 41 -18.94 -15.20 1.51
N ARG A 42 -19.85 -16.14 1.79
CA ARG A 42 -20.08 -16.67 3.14
C ARG A 42 -18.84 -17.37 3.72
N GLN A 43 -18.10 -18.13 2.91
CA GLN A 43 -16.89 -18.83 3.37
C GLN A 43 -15.67 -17.92 3.52
N THR A 44 -15.62 -16.83 2.76
CA THR A 44 -14.48 -15.91 2.75
C THR A 44 -14.73 -14.59 3.46
N GLU A 45 -15.90 -14.45 4.11
CA GLU A 45 -16.37 -13.21 4.76
C GLU A 45 -16.33 -11.99 3.80
N MET A 46 -16.58 -12.25 2.52
CA MET A 46 -16.65 -11.23 1.48
C MET A 46 -18.07 -11.06 0.98
N THR A 47 -18.39 -9.87 0.50
CA THR A 47 -19.62 -9.70 -0.27
C THR A 47 -19.51 -10.43 -1.62
N HIS A 48 -20.63 -10.91 -2.15
CA HIS A 48 -20.67 -11.54 -3.46
C HIS A 48 -20.17 -10.61 -4.59
N VAL A 49 -20.33 -9.29 -4.43
CA VAL A 49 -19.80 -8.27 -5.35
C VAL A 49 -18.27 -8.25 -5.32
N SER A 50 -17.68 -8.28 -4.13
CA SER A 50 -16.22 -8.35 -3.96
C SER A 50 -15.65 -9.64 -4.56
N VAL A 51 -16.31 -10.79 -4.32
CA VAL A 51 -15.92 -12.07 -4.93
C VAL A 51 -15.90 -11.96 -6.45
N ASN A 52 -16.96 -11.44 -7.06
CA ASN A 52 -17.03 -11.26 -8.52
C ASN A 52 -15.94 -10.31 -9.03
N SER A 53 -15.64 -9.24 -8.29
CA SER A 53 -14.57 -8.30 -8.65
C SER A 53 -13.20 -8.97 -8.63
N TRP A 54 -12.90 -9.80 -7.63
CA TRP A 54 -11.63 -10.53 -7.56
C TRP A 54 -11.48 -11.59 -8.64
N VAL A 55 -12.55 -12.31 -8.97
CA VAL A 55 -12.56 -13.27 -10.07
C VAL A 55 -12.29 -12.58 -11.40
N LYS A 56 -12.98 -11.47 -11.70
CA LYS A 56 -12.74 -10.70 -12.91
C LYS A 56 -11.31 -10.15 -12.99
N ARG A 57 -10.76 -9.66 -11.88
CA ARG A 57 -9.35 -9.23 -11.82
C ARG A 57 -8.39 -10.38 -12.10
N PHE A 58 -8.63 -11.55 -11.53
CA PHE A 58 -7.81 -12.72 -11.78
C PHE A 58 -7.86 -13.15 -13.25
N GLU A 59 -9.03 -13.11 -13.89
CA GLU A 59 -9.18 -13.42 -15.32
C GLU A 59 -8.40 -12.44 -16.21
N ALA A 60 -8.29 -11.17 -15.81
CA ALA A 60 -7.57 -10.14 -16.57
C ALA A 60 -6.06 -10.09 -16.30
N GLU A 61 -5.65 -10.26 -15.04
CA GLU A 61 -4.29 -9.96 -14.56
C GLU A 61 -3.58 -11.19 -13.94
N GLY A 62 -4.25 -12.34 -13.88
CA GLY A 62 -3.76 -13.56 -13.23
C GLY A 62 -3.55 -13.38 -11.73
N ILE A 63 -2.59 -14.11 -11.16
CA ILE A 63 -2.27 -14.06 -9.73
C ILE A 63 -1.81 -12.67 -9.27
N SER A 64 -1.20 -11.89 -10.17
CA SER A 64 -0.73 -10.53 -9.88
C SER A 64 -1.89 -9.59 -9.53
N GLY A 65 -3.07 -9.77 -10.15
CA GLY A 65 -4.27 -8.97 -9.90
C GLY A 65 -4.90 -9.18 -8.52
N LEU A 66 -4.50 -10.23 -7.78
CA LEU A 66 -4.97 -10.49 -6.42
C LEU A 66 -4.12 -9.80 -5.35
N LYS A 67 -2.94 -9.28 -5.72
CA LYS A 67 -2.09 -8.49 -4.82
C LYS A 67 -2.73 -7.13 -4.52
N THR A 68 -2.45 -6.61 -3.34
CA THR A 68 -2.85 -5.23 -3.01
C THR A 68 -1.99 -4.28 -3.82
N ARG A 69 -2.63 -3.38 -4.57
CA ARG A 69 -1.90 -2.39 -5.38
C ARG A 69 -1.22 -1.37 -4.46
N PRO A 70 0.00 -0.90 -4.79
CA PRO A 70 0.62 0.20 -4.09
C PRO A 70 -0.19 1.49 -4.28
N GLY A 71 -0.06 2.44 -3.36
CA GLY A 71 -0.67 3.76 -3.47
C GLY A 71 -2.09 3.90 -2.91
N HIS A 72 -2.58 2.92 -2.15
CA HIS A 72 -3.79 3.10 -1.34
C HIS A 72 -3.47 3.87 -0.04
N GLY A 73 -4.30 4.86 0.29
CA GLY A 73 -4.18 5.66 1.52
C GLY A 73 -3.95 7.14 1.26
N ARG A 74 -4.00 7.95 2.33
CA ARG A 74 -3.63 9.37 2.26
C ARG A 74 -2.11 9.45 2.05
N LYS A 75 -1.69 10.12 0.97
CA LYS A 75 -0.27 10.38 0.73
C LYS A 75 0.32 11.17 1.89
N PRO A 76 1.58 10.88 2.29
CA PRO A 76 2.24 11.66 3.33
C PRO A 76 2.33 13.13 2.90
N ILE A 77 2.30 14.03 3.88
CA ILE A 77 2.38 15.48 3.63
C ILE A 77 3.77 15.85 3.09
N MET A 78 4.80 15.13 3.55
CA MET A 78 6.19 15.27 3.10
C MET A 78 6.66 13.96 2.48
N ASP A 79 7.34 14.02 1.34
CA ASP A 79 7.93 12.88 0.65
C ASP A 79 9.38 13.16 0.21
N CYS A 80 10.01 12.22 -0.50
CA CYS A 80 11.41 12.37 -0.91
C CYS A 80 11.67 13.56 -1.85
N SER A 81 10.64 14.13 -2.49
CA SER A 81 10.80 15.37 -3.26
C SER A 81 11.01 16.60 -2.38
N ASP A 82 10.66 16.52 -1.08
CA ASP A 82 10.84 17.61 -0.13
C ASP A 82 12.27 17.69 0.45
N GLU A 83 13.13 16.70 0.19
CA GLU A 83 14.45 16.59 0.82
C GLU A 83 15.34 17.80 0.57
N GLU A 84 15.47 18.24 -0.68
CA GLU A 84 16.32 19.36 -1.04
C GLU A 84 15.84 20.66 -0.38
N ALA A 85 14.52 20.89 -0.38
CA ALA A 85 13.90 22.04 0.24
C ALA A 85 14.08 22.03 1.77
N VAL A 86 13.98 20.86 2.41
CA VAL A 86 14.20 20.68 3.84
C VAL A 86 15.66 20.90 4.21
N ARG A 87 16.62 20.38 3.41
CA ARG A 87 18.05 20.62 3.61
C ARG A 87 18.39 22.11 3.50
N ALA A 88 17.88 22.80 2.48
CA ALA A 88 18.06 24.24 2.32
C ALA A 88 17.48 25.04 3.50
N ALA A 89 16.32 24.63 4.01
CA ALA A 89 15.70 25.26 5.17
C ALA A 89 16.53 25.07 6.46
N ILE A 90 17.09 23.88 6.68
CA ILE A 90 17.99 23.62 7.82
C ILE A 90 19.29 24.39 7.69
N GLU A 91 19.86 24.49 6.49
CA GLU A 91 21.12 25.22 6.30
C GLU A 91 20.96 26.71 6.65
N LYS A 92 19.80 27.28 6.33
CA LYS A 92 19.44 28.66 6.66
C LYS A 92 19.17 28.89 8.14
N ASP A 93 18.60 27.92 8.84
CA ASP A 93 18.33 27.99 10.28
C ASP A 93 18.57 26.65 10.99
N ARG A 94 19.82 26.41 11.37
CA ARG A 94 20.28 25.16 11.98
C ARG A 94 19.83 24.98 13.44
N GLN A 95 19.42 26.06 14.11
CA GLN A 95 19.21 26.08 15.56
C GLN A 95 17.74 25.96 15.95
N SER A 96 16.81 26.26 15.03
CA SER A 96 15.37 26.24 15.31
C SER A 96 14.59 25.35 14.34
N MET A 97 14.09 24.22 14.85
CA MET A 97 13.20 23.32 14.11
C MET A 97 11.91 24.02 13.65
N LYS A 98 11.40 24.97 14.44
CA LYS A 98 10.22 25.76 14.10
C LYS A 98 10.47 26.66 12.89
N ASN A 99 11.61 27.35 12.88
CA ASN A 99 11.97 28.27 11.79
C ASN A 99 12.31 27.50 10.50
N ALA A 100 13.01 26.37 10.61
CA ALA A 100 13.27 25.49 9.46
C ALA A 100 11.97 24.95 8.85
N LYS A 101 10.98 24.57 9.68
CA LYS A 101 9.64 24.18 9.22
C LYS A 101 8.95 25.35 8.49
N GLU A 102 8.92 26.54 9.07
CA GLU A 102 8.29 27.72 8.46
C GLU A 102 8.94 28.09 7.11
N ALA A 103 10.27 28.03 7.03
CA ALA A 103 11.01 28.26 5.78
C ALA A 103 10.68 27.21 4.71
N TRP A 104 10.58 25.93 5.09
CA TRP A 104 10.14 24.87 4.18
C TRP A 104 8.68 25.06 3.72
N GLN A 105 7.77 25.42 4.62
CA GLN A 105 6.36 25.68 4.29
C GLN A 105 6.22 26.83 3.28
N GLN A 106 6.99 27.91 3.45
CA GLN A 106 7.03 29.04 2.52
C GLN A 106 7.57 28.64 1.14
N ALA A 107 8.52 27.71 1.06
CA ALA A 107 9.11 27.26 -0.20
C ALA A 107 8.22 26.26 -0.96
N CYS A 108 7.53 25.35 -0.25
CA CYS A 108 6.80 24.23 -0.87
C CYS A 108 5.28 24.44 -0.95
N ALA A 109 4.73 25.51 -0.37
CA ALA A 109 3.28 25.75 -0.25
C ALA A 109 2.50 24.57 0.38
N LYS A 110 3.20 23.77 1.22
CA LYS A 110 2.64 22.64 1.99
C LYS A 110 2.61 23.01 3.46
N GLU A 111 1.63 22.48 4.20
CA GLU A 111 1.55 22.64 5.66
C GLU A 111 1.70 21.29 6.37
N ALA A 112 2.74 21.17 7.19
CA ALA A 112 2.96 20.05 8.10
C ALA A 112 3.00 20.51 9.56
N SER A 113 2.58 19.64 10.49
CA SER A 113 2.83 19.84 11.92
C SER A 113 4.32 19.71 12.24
N GLU A 114 4.76 20.25 13.37
CA GLU A 114 6.15 20.09 13.84
C GLU A 114 6.51 18.62 14.05
N SER A 115 5.56 17.80 14.52
CA SER A 115 5.77 16.36 14.68
C SER A 115 6.03 15.67 13.33
N THR A 116 5.30 16.03 12.28
CA THR A 116 5.47 15.46 10.93
C THR A 116 6.82 15.89 10.33
N PHE A 117 7.17 17.17 10.49
CA PHE A 117 8.47 17.68 10.04
C PHE A 117 9.62 16.97 10.77
N ARG A 118 9.52 16.78 12.09
CA ARG A 118 10.51 16.04 12.88
C ARG A 118 10.62 14.57 12.47
N SER A 119 9.50 13.89 12.22
CA SER A 119 9.51 12.50 11.74
C SER A 119 10.20 12.38 10.39
N PHE A 120 9.98 13.35 9.49
CA PHE A 120 10.65 13.40 8.20
C PHE A 120 12.18 13.56 8.36
N LEU A 121 12.63 14.47 9.24
CA LEU A 121 14.06 14.61 9.55
C LEU A 121 14.66 13.34 10.14
N SER A 122 13.93 12.65 11.02
CA SER A 122 14.38 11.41 11.61
C SER A 122 14.52 10.30 10.56
N ALA A 123 13.61 10.23 9.59
CA ALA A 123 13.71 9.28 8.48
C ALA A 123 14.93 9.60 7.59
N LEU A 124 15.15 10.88 7.27
CA LEU A 124 16.33 11.30 6.51
C LEU A 124 17.65 10.97 7.18
N ALA A 125 17.73 11.09 8.51
CA ALA A 125 18.93 10.72 9.24
C ALA A 125 19.20 9.21 9.19
N GLN A 126 18.15 8.38 9.27
CA GLN A 126 18.26 6.92 9.20
C GLN A 126 18.70 6.43 7.81
N ASP A 127 18.31 7.11 6.74
CA ASP A 127 18.72 6.79 5.37
C ASP A 127 20.20 7.17 5.08
N ILE A 128 20.82 8.01 5.91
CA ILE A 128 22.24 8.41 5.79
C ILE A 128 23.17 7.41 6.50
N ASP A 129 22.67 6.69 7.51
CA ASP A 129 23.44 5.72 8.32
C ASP A 129 23.51 4.30 7.68
N VAL A 130 23.18 4.17 6.39
CA VAL A 130 23.24 2.93 5.58
C VAL A 130 24.22 3.09 4.43
#